data_AF-A0A1X0FUP4-F1
#
_entry.id   AF-A0A1X0FUP4-F1
#
_cell.length_a   1.000
_cell.length_b   1.000
_cell.length_c   1.000
_cell.angle_alpha   90.00
_cell.angle_beta   90.00
_cell.angle_gamma   90.00
#
_symmetry.space_group_name_H-M   'P 1'
#
loop_
_entity.id
_entity.type
_entity.pdbx_description
1 polymer ?
#
loop_
_entity_poly.entity_id
_entity_poly.type
_entity_poly.pdbx_seq_one_letter_code
_entity_poly.pdbx_strand_id
1 'polypeptide(L)'
;MHRIPLFVGIAVVVLLAILAVPIKQRCGAPGCSCASAVDTGGNIHYYYEVEPVGVYLAEIVTGTNITLFYTSGEDLVRADSR
;
A
#
# COMPACT_ATOMS: atom_id res chain seq x y z
N MET A 1 -27.41 -28.21 -11.81
CA MET A 1 -25.95 -28.39 -11.95
C MET A 1 -25.20 -27.11 -12.36
N HIS A 2 -25.85 -26.04 -12.85
CA HIS A 2 -25.19 -24.77 -13.23
C HIS A 2 -24.87 -23.79 -12.07
N ARG A 3 -25.30 -24.08 -10.85
CA ARG A 3 -25.11 -23.14 -9.71
C ARG A 3 -23.67 -23.13 -9.19
N ILE A 4 -23.00 -24.29 -9.21
CA ILE A 4 -21.62 -24.43 -8.74
C ILE A 4 -20.64 -23.55 -9.56
N PRO A 5 -20.61 -23.62 -10.91
CA PRO A 5 -19.71 -22.76 -11.68
C PRO A 5 -20.03 -21.27 -11.52
N LEU A 6 -21.32 -20.91 -11.32
CA LEU A 6 -21.72 -19.54 -11.03
C LEU A 6 -21.16 -19.05 -9.69
N PHE A 7 -21.30 -19.84 -8.61
CA PHE A 7 -20.75 -19.47 -7.30
C PHE A 7 -19.23 -19.34 -7.31
N VAL A 8 -18.55 -20.25 -8.01
CA VAL A 8 -17.09 -20.17 -8.18
C VAL A 8 -16.70 -18.89 -8.91
N GLY A 9 -17.40 -18.55 -10.00
CA GLY A 9 -17.16 -17.30 -10.73
C GLY A 9 -17.33 -16.06 -9.85
N ILE A 10 -18.42 -15.99 -9.08
CA ILE A 10 -18.67 -14.88 -8.15
C ILE A 10 -17.56 -14.80 -7.08
N ALA A 11 -17.18 -15.93 -6.50
CA ALA A 11 -16.13 -15.96 -5.47
C ALA A 11 -14.79 -15.44 -6.01
N VAL A 12 -14.40 -15.81 -7.22
CA VAL A 12 -13.19 -15.31 -7.87
C VAL A 12 -13.25 -13.80 -8.08
N VAL A 13 -14.37 -13.28 -8.59
CA VAL A 13 -14.54 -11.84 -8.82
C VAL A 13 -14.47 -11.05 -7.51
N VAL A 14 -15.11 -11.54 -6.44
CA VAL A 14 -15.05 -10.92 -5.11
C VAL A 14 -13.62 -10.92 -4.58
N LEU A 15 -12.90 -12.03 -4.71
CA LEU A 15 -11.50 -12.12 -4.27
C LEU A 15 -10.62 -11.10 -5.01
N LEU A 16 -10.75 -11.00 -6.33
CA LEU A 16 -10.00 -10.03 -7.13
C LEU A 16 -10.35 -8.58 -6.75
N ALA A 17 -11.62 -8.29 -6.46
CA ALA A 17 -12.04 -6.99 -6.00
C ALA A 17 -11.39 -6.61 -4.66
N ILE A 18 -11.29 -7.55 -3.71
CA ILE A 18 -10.62 -7.34 -2.42
C ILE A 18 -9.12 -7.10 -2.64
N LEU A 19 -8.46 -7.87 -3.49
CA LEU A 19 -7.03 -7.71 -3.78
C LEU A 19 -6.71 -6.37 -4.48
N ALA A 20 -7.68 -5.80 -5.18
CA ALA A 20 -7.58 -4.49 -5.84
C ALA A 20 -7.93 -3.31 -4.92
N VAL A 21 -8.34 -3.55 -3.66
CA VAL A 21 -8.62 -2.45 -2.72
C VAL A 21 -7.34 -1.63 -2.51
N PRO A 22 -7.42 -0.29 -2.61
CA PRO A 22 -6.27 0.57 -2.38
C PRO A 22 -5.92 0.61 -0.89
N ILE A 23 -4.65 0.40 -0.57
CA ILE A 23 -4.08 0.59 0.76
C ILE A 23 -2.93 1.60 0.69
N LYS A 24 -2.89 2.53 1.65
CA LYS A 24 -1.81 3.51 1.74
C LYS A 24 -0.69 2.95 2.61
N GLN A 25 0.46 2.69 2.01
CA GLN A 25 1.69 2.32 2.71
C GLN A 25 2.64 3.50 2.76
N ARG A 26 3.21 3.75 3.94
CA ARG A 26 4.37 4.64 4.06
C ARG A 26 5.61 3.84 3.70
N CYS A 27 6.48 4.45 2.92
CA CYS A 27 7.81 3.93 2.60
C CYS A 27 7.89 2.74 1.66
N GLY A 28 6.84 2.53 0.86
CA GLY A 28 6.82 1.57 -0.26
C GLY A 28 6.97 0.10 0.12
N ALA A 29 7.28 -0.24 1.38
CA ALA A 29 7.30 -1.62 1.84
C ALA A 29 7.04 -1.68 3.36
N PRO A 30 6.38 -2.73 3.86
CA PRO A 30 6.09 -2.89 5.27
C PRO A 30 7.37 -2.98 6.12
N GLY A 31 7.41 -2.22 7.21
CA GLY A 31 8.55 -2.19 8.14
C GLY A 31 9.69 -1.26 7.73
N CYS A 32 9.63 -0.64 6.55
CA CYS A 32 10.57 0.41 6.17
C CYS A 32 10.21 1.74 6.84
N SER A 33 11.20 2.40 7.43
CA SER A 33 11.09 3.78 7.90
C SER A 33 11.85 4.68 6.94
N CYS A 34 11.11 5.54 6.25
CA CYS A 34 11.62 6.56 5.36
C CYS A 34 11.08 7.90 5.85
N ALA A 35 12.00 8.76 6.25
CA ALA A 35 11.73 10.11 6.66
C ALA A 35 12.80 10.97 6.02
N SER A 36 12.42 12.11 5.46
CA SER A 36 13.41 13.12 5.12
C SER A 36 14.04 13.67 6.40
N ALA A 37 15.18 14.35 6.26
CA ALA A 37 15.61 15.29 7.29
C ALA A 37 14.52 16.36 7.50
N VAL A 38 14.51 16.96 8.70
CA VAL A 38 13.61 18.08 9.01
C VAL A 38 13.92 19.23 8.05
N ASP A 39 12.89 19.70 7.34
CA ASP A 39 12.99 20.83 6.42
C ASP A 39 13.17 22.17 7.16
N THR A 40 13.40 23.25 6.43
CA THR A 40 13.52 24.61 7.01
C THR A 40 12.23 25.14 7.61
N GLY A 41 11.08 24.52 7.29
CA GLY A 41 9.78 24.79 7.89
C GLY A 41 9.50 24.00 9.18
N GLY A 42 10.39 23.06 9.56
CA GLY A 42 10.21 22.18 10.70
C GLY A 42 9.28 20.98 10.42
N ASN A 43 9.21 20.50 9.19
CA ASN A 43 8.43 19.33 8.78
C ASN A 43 9.34 18.16 8.37
N ILE A 44 8.83 16.96 8.57
CA ILE A 44 9.38 15.70 8.09
C ILE A 44 8.48 15.23 6.95
N HIS A 45 9.11 14.91 5.82
CA HIS A 45 8.43 14.36 4.66
C HIS A 45 8.48 12.83 4.72
N TYR A 46 7.32 12.20 4.61
CA TYR A 46 7.17 10.75 4.55
C TYR A 46 6.66 10.36 3.18
N TYR A 47 7.49 9.66 2.40
CA TYR A 47 7.05 9.10 1.13
C TYR A 47 5.98 8.02 1.38
N TYR A 48 4.93 8.01 0.57
CA TYR A 48 3.90 6.98 0.60
C TYR A 48 3.54 6.50 -0.80
N GLU A 49 3.03 5.28 -0.86
CA GLU A 49 2.46 4.66 -2.04
C GLU A 49 1.05 4.15 -1.69
N VAL A 50 0.12 4.32 -2.63
CA VAL A 50 -1.21 3.71 -2.56
C VAL A 50 -1.20 2.56 -3.52
N GLU A 51 -1.17 1.35 -2.99
CA GLU A 51 -1.02 0.13 -3.76
C GLU A 51 -2.23 -0.80 -3.57
N PRO A 52 -2.43 -1.78 -4.46
CA PRO A 52 -3.41 -2.83 -4.24
C PRO A 52 -3.02 -3.68 -3.02
N VAL A 53 -3.98 -4.10 -2.20
CA VAL A 53 -3.76 -5.06 -1.10
C VAL A 53 -3.03 -6.32 -1.58
N GLY A 54 -3.27 -6.77 -2.81
CA GLY A 54 -2.55 -7.90 -3.39
C GLY A 54 -1.05 -7.66 -3.57
N VAL A 55 -0.63 -6.44 -3.92
CA VAL A 55 0.79 -6.07 -4.04
C VAL A 55 1.41 -6.03 -2.66
N TYR A 56 0.77 -5.32 -1.73
CA TYR A 56 1.19 -5.26 -0.33
C TYR A 56 1.44 -6.66 0.27
N LEU A 57 0.52 -7.61 0.06
CA LEU A 57 0.67 -8.98 0.53
C LEU A 57 1.82 -9.71 -0.16
N ALA A 58 2.02 -9.48 -1.46
CA ALA A 58 3.14 -10.05 -2.20
C ALA A 58 4.48 -9.54 -1.66
N GLU A 59 4.60 -8.23 -1.38
CA GLU A 59 5.80 -7.64 -0.80
C GLU A 59 6.16 -8.21 0.58
N ILE A 60 5.16 -8.49 1.43
CA ILE A 60 5.37 -9.19 2.71
C ILE A 60 5.98 -10.57 2.47
N VAL A 61 5.44 -11.31 1.50
CA VAL A 61 5.86 -12.69 1.23
C VAL A 61 7.24 -12.74 0.57
N THR A 62 7.55 -11.82 -0.34
CA THR A 62 8.82 -11.81 -1.06
C THR A 62 9.91 -11.02 -0.33
N GLY A 63 9.55 -10.12 0.58
CA GLY A 63 10.48 -9.21 1.25
C GLY A 63 11.09 -8.17 0.31
N THR A 64 10.47 -7.93 -0.85
CA THR A 64 10.95 -7.00 -1.88
C THR A 64 9.96 -5.88 -2.09
N ASN A 65 10.45 -4.68 -2.41
CA ASN A 65 9.60 -3.60 -2.92
C ASN A 65 9.19 -3.89 -4.38
N ILE A 66 7.90 -3.94 -4.64
CA ILE A 66 7.28 -4.11 -5.95
C ILE A 66 6.74 -2.73 -6.36
N THR A 67 7.29 -2.15 -7.42
CA THR A 67 6.89 -0.82 -7.91
C THR A 67 5.56 -0.84 -8.68
N LEU A 68 4.52 -1.42 -8.08
CA LEU A 68 3.16 -1.48 -8.61
C LEU A 68 2.19 -0.80 -7.63
N PHE A 69 1.93 0.48 -7.88
CA PHE A 69 1.03 1.30 -7.09
C PHE A 69 0.07 2.09 -7.99
N TYR A 70 -1.09 2.45 -7.46
CA TYR A 70 -2.05 3.32 -8.12
C TYR A 70 -1.59 4.78 -8.12
N THR A 71 -1.01 5.25 -7.02
CA THR A 71 -0.49 6.61 -6.86
C THR A 71 0.56 6.65 -5.77
N SER A 72 1.46 7.64 -5.79
CA SER A 72 2.45 7.89 -4.75
C SER A 72 2.55 9.38 -4.44
N GLY A 73 3.13 9.71 -3.29
CA GLY A 73 3.25 11.09 -2.84
C GLY A 73 4.00 11.23 -1.52
N GLU A 74 3.83 12.38 -0.87
CA GLU A 74 4.47 12.71 0.40
C GLU A 74 3.46 13.21 1.44
N ASP A 75 3.58 12.67 2.65
CA ASP A 75 2.88 13.17 3.83
C ASP A 75 3.82 14.12 4.60
N LEU A 76 3.32 15.31 4.92
CA LEU A 76 4.04 16.27 5.76
C LEU A 76 3.61 16.11 7.21
N VAL A 77 4.57 15.87 8.10
CA VAL A 77 4.34 15.81 9.55
C VAL A 77 5.27 16.81 10.22
N ARG A 78 4.72 17.68 11.07
CA ARG A 78 5.53 18.63 11.83
C ARG A 78 6.43 17.87 12.80
N ALA A 79 7.72 18.20 12.82
CA ALA A 79 8.65 17.71 13.83
C ALA A 79 8.33 18.39 15.16
N ASP A 80 7.40 17.84 15.94
CA ASP A 80 7.18 18.29 17.31
C ASP A 80 8.37 17.84 18.16
N SER A 81 9.01 18.80 18.82
CA SER A 81 10.17 18.57 19.69
C SER A 81 9.68 18.58 21.14
N ARG A 82 8.83 17.59 21.47
CA ARG A 82 8.33 17.39 22.83
C ARG A 82 8.80 16.07 23.42
#